data_AF-A0A7S2DBN5-F1
#
_entry.id   AF-A0A7S2DBN5-F1
#
_cell.length_a   1.000
_cell.length_b   1.000
_cell.length_c   1.000
_cell.angle_alpha   90.00
_cell.angle_beta   90.00
_cell.angle_gamma   90.00
#
_symmetry.space_group_name_H-M   'P 1'
#
loop_
_entity.id
_entity.type
_entity.pdbx_description
1 polymer ?
#
loop_
_entity_poly.entity_id
_entity_poly.type
_entity_poly.pdbx_seq_one_letter_code
_entity_poly.pdbx_strand_id
1 'polypeptide(L)'
;RTLFGAIGIAFIGFAYLEARQFRQEDVLDRVWAVMWLQQLPGFLVVGTIPSFAAEGVCVRRELRNGMFGPLNYLLADFLVSVPLWFVVVLLSILPGFAVLDMNWGGLPYIWLLVTCYVGMCHTTAQLCGAVFRSPALGTVAFICQTIVNMVFNGAMLARVESLHWSI
;
A
#
# COMPACT_ATOMS: atom_id res chain seq x y z
N ARG A 1 -8.27 -2.46 -9.03
CA ARG A 1 -7.09 -2.21 -8.16
C ARG A 1 -6.98 -3.28 -7.07
N THR A 2 -8.04 -3.50 -6.29
CA THR A 2 -8.19 -4.60 -5.32
C THR A 2 -7.83 -5.98 -5.87
N LEU A 3 -8.41 -6.37 -7.01
CA LEU A 3 -8.14 -7.68 -7.63
C LEU A 3 -6.67 -7.86 -8.01
N PHE A 4 -6.02 -6.82 -8.55
CA PHE A 4 -4.60 -6.85 -8.89
C PHE A 4 -3.72 -6.94 -7.63
N GLY A 5 -4.11 -6.28 -6.53
CA GLY A 5 -3.42 -6.40 -5.24
C GLY A 5 -3.52 -7.80 -4.67
N ALA A 6 -4.72 -8.38 -4.65
CA ALA A 6 -4.96 -9.74 -4.17
C ALA A 6 -4.22 -10.79 -5.01
N ILE A 7 -4.26 -10.68 -6.35
CA ILE A 7 -3.54 -11.59 -7.26
C ILE A 7 -2.03 -11.43 -7.08
N GLY A 8 -1.53 -10.18 -6.97
CA GLY A 8 -0.11 -9.91 -6.77
C GLY A 8 0.41 -10.49 -5.46
N ILE A 9 -0.34 -10.30 -4.36
CA ILE A 9 0.01 -10.89 -3.06
C ILE A 9 -0.09 -12.41 -3.08
N ALA A 10 -1.10 -12.98 -3.73
CA ALA A 10 -1.20 -14.43 -3.87
C ALA A 10 0.01 -14.99 -4.62
N PHE A 11 0.40 -14.35 -5.74
CA PHE A 11 1.57 -14.74 -6.52
C PHE A 11 2.87 -14.68 -5.71
N ILE A 12 3.07 -13.60 -4.94
CA ILE A 12 4.21 -13.52 -4.03
C ILE A 12 4.13 -14.59 -2.94
N GLY A 13 2.96 -14.84 -2.36
CA GLY A 13 2.76 -15.90 -1.38
C GLY A 13 3.20 -17.27 -1.91
N PHE A 14 2.89 -17.58 -3.17
CA PHE A 14 3.36 -18.82 -3.82
C PHE A 14 4.86 -18.82 -4.07
N ALA A 15 5.48 -17.67 -4.38
CA ALA A 15 6.93 -17.58 -4.55
C ALA A 15 7.70 -17.85 -3.23
N TYR A 16 7.08 -17.53 -2.09
CA TYR A 16 7.64 -17.75 -0.75
C TYR A 16 6.98 -18.94 -0.01
N LEU A 17 6.42 -19.92 -0.74
CA LEU A 17 5.65 -21.01 -0.14
C LEU A 17 6.45 -21.83 0.88
N GLU A 18 7.76 -22.01 0.67
CA GLU A 18 8.64 -22.72 1.60
C GLU A 18 8.71 -22.03 2.98
N ALA A 19 8.58 -20.69 3.02
CA ALA A 19 8.56 -19.91 4.28
C ALA A 19 7.34 -20.18 5.17
N ARG A 20 6.39 -20.99 4.68
CA ARG A 20 5.33 -21.56 5.50
C ARG A 20 5.90 -22.50 6.57
N GLN A 21 7.01 -23.18 6.29
CA GLN A 21 7.66 -24.04 7.26
C GLN A 21 8.39 -23.18 8.30
N PHE A 22 8.15 -23.43 9.59
CA PHE A 22 8.74 -22.65 10.69
C PHE A 22 10.18 -23.12 10.97
N ARG A 23 11.05 -23.06 9.96
CA ARG A 23 12.47 -23.40 10.08
C ARG A 23 13.29 -22.14 10.17
N GLN A 24 14.45 -22.24 10.83
CA GLN A 24 15.34 -21.10 11.01
C GLN A 24 15.92 -20.59 9.69
N GLU A 25 16.14 -21.47 8.72
CA GLU A 25 16.62 -21.14 7.37
C GLU A 25 15.65 -20.24 6.59
N ASP A 26 14.34 -20.35 6.87
CA ASP A 26 13.28 -19.66 6.14
C ASP A 26 12.85 -18.32 6.77
N VAL A 27 13.46 -17.93 7.89
CA VAL A 27 13.09 -16.71 8.63
C VAL A 27 13.21 -15.48 7.75
N LEU A 28 14.30 -15.39 6.97
CA LEU A 28 14.53 -14.25 6.09
C LEU A 28 13.48 -14.18 4.99
N ASP A 29 13.15 -15.31 4.37
CA ASP A 29 12.11 -15.40 3.35
C ASP A 29 10.73 -14.98 3.89
N ARG A 30 10.45 -15.30 5.14
CA ARG A 30 9.22 -14.86 5.81
C ARG A 30 9.19 -13.35 6.05
N VAL A 31 10.31 -12.76 6.45
CA VAL A 31 10.44 -11.28 6.59
C VAL A 31 10.21 -10.60 5.23
N TRP A 32 10.79 -11.13 4.15
CA TRP A 32 10.56 -10.62 2.80
C TRP A 32 9.10 -10.75 2.35
N ALA A 33 8.47 -11.89 2.64
CA ALA A 33 7.07 -12.09 2.30
C ALA A 33 6.13 -11.10 3.03
N VAL A 34 6.40 -10.83 4.32
CA VAL A 34 5.69 -9.81 5.11
C VAL A 34 5.89 -8.41 4.53
N MET A 35 7.11 -8.07 4.12
CA MET A 35 7.39 -6.80 3.45
C MET A 35 6.54 -6.63 2.20
N TRP A 36 6.47 -7.66 1.34
CA TRP A 36 5.69 -7.58 0.10
C TRP A 36 4.19 -7.47 0.33
N LEU A 37 3.67 -8.16 1.35
CA LEU A 37 2.28 -8.07 1.81
C LEU A 37 1.86 -6.62 2.12
N GLN A 38 2.77 -5.83 2.66
CA GLN A 38 2.54 -4.41 2.97
C GLN A 38 2.88 -3.50 1.77
N GLN A 39 3.95 -3.77 1.04
CA GLN A 39 4.46 -2.88 0.00
C GLN A 39 3.64 -2.92 -1.29
N LEU A 40 3.15 -4.08 -1.72
CA LEU A 40 2.41 -4.22 -2.97
C LEU A 40 1.08 -3.43 -2.97
N PRO A 41 0.20 -3.53 -1.95
CA PRO A 41 -1.02 -2.74 -1.90
C PRO A 41 -0.74 -1.24 -1.91
N GLY A 42 0.30 -0.81 -1.18
CA GLY A 42 0.72 0.59 -1.13
C GLY A 42 1.23 1.10 -2.48
N PHE A 43 1.98 0.29 -3.22
CA PHE A 43 2.47 0.67 -4.55
C PHE A 43 1.35 0.79 -5.59
N LEU A 44 0.35 -0.10 -5.55
CA LEU A 44 -0.74 -0.13 -6.53
C LEU A 44 -1.66 1.10 -6.48
N VAL A 45 -1.57 1.94 -5.44
CA VAL A 45 -2.28 3.23 -5.40
C VAL A 45 -1.68 4.25 -6.36
N VAL A 46 -0.55 3.97 -7.01
CA VAL A 46 0.06 4.82 -8.05
C VAL A 46 -0.93 5.23 -9.15
N GLY A 47 -1.91 4.37 -9.46
CA GLY A 47 -2.96 4.69 -10.42
C GLY A 47 -3.87 5.86 -10.01
N THR A 48 -3.85 6.27 -8.74
CA THR A 48 -4.59 7.44 -8.24
C THR A 48 -4.07 8.74 -8.83
N ILE A 49 -2.78 8.82 -9.15
CA ILE A 49 -2.12 10.04 -9.63
C ILE A 49 -2.78 10.58 -10.91
N PRO A 50 -2.90 9.82 -12.02
CA PRO A 50 -3.56 10.32 -13.22
C PRO A 50 -5.05 10.59 -13.01
N SER A 51 -5.74 9.79 -12.20
CA SER A 51 -7.16 9.99 -11.89
C SER A 51 -7.38 11.32 -11.17
N PHE A 52 -6.61 11.58 -10.12
CA PHE A 52 -6.72 12.79 -9.30
C PHE A 52 -6.25 14.04 -10.06
N ALA A 53 -5.22 13.91 -10.91
CA ALA A 53 -4.77 15.01 -11.76
C ALA A 53 -5.87 15.46 -12.75
N ALA A 54 -6.60 14.50 -13.33
CA ALA A 54 -7.73 14.78 -14.23
C ALA A 54 -8.91 15.40 -13.46
N GLU A 55 -9.29 14.79 -12.32
CA GLU A 55 -10.36 15.27 -11.46
C GLU A 55 -10.11 16.70 -10.94
N GLY A 56 -8.87 17.00 -10.56
CA GLY A 56 -8.47 18.31 -10.06
C GLY A 56 -8.73 19.45 -11.07
N VAL A 57 -8.78 19.18 -12.37
CA VAL A 57 -9.17 20.18 -13.38
C VAL A 57 -10.66 20.54 -13.26
N CYS A 58 -11.52 19.55 -13.04
CA CYS A 58 -12.96 19.75 -12.85
C CYS A 58 -13.24 20.45 -11.53
N VAL A 59 -12.65 19.97 -10.43
CA VAL A 59 -12.84 20.53 -9.08
C VAL A 59 -12.46 22.01 -9.05
N ARG A 60 -11.33 22.41 -9.67
CA ARG A 60 -10.94 23.83 -9.74
C ARG A 60 -11.96 24.71 -10.48
N ARG A 61 -12.63 24.17 -11.51
CA ARG A 61 -13.68 24.90 -12.24
C ARG A 61 -14.93 25.05 -11.39
N GLU A 62 -15.35 23.98 -10.72
CA GLU A 62 -16.53 23.96 -9.86
C GLU A 62 -16.39 24.87 -8.64
N LEU A 63 -15.20 24.88 -8.02
CA LEU A 63 -14.85 25.82 -6.95
C LEU A 63 -14.91 27.27 -7.44
N ARG A 64 -14.37 27.56 -8.64
CA ARG A 64 -14.41 28.91 -9.23
C ARG A 64 -15.83 29.38 -9.55
N ASN A 65 -16.71 28.44 -9.91
CA ASN A 65 -18.12 28.70 -10.17
C ASN A 65 -18.97 28.77 -8.89
N GLY A 66 -18.36 28.56 -7.70
CA GLY A 66 -19.05 28.63 -6.42
C GLY A 66 -20.02 27.47 -6.15
N MET A 67 -19.86 26.33 -6.84
CA MET A 67 -20.77 25.18 -6.70
C MET A 67 -20.65 24.49 -5.34
N PHE A 68 -19.44 24.44 -4.77
CA PHE A 68 -19.16 23.96 -3.41
C PHE A 68 -17.87 24.59 -2.89
N GLY A 69 -17.59 24.43 -1.58
CA GLY A 69 -16.35 24.88 -0.96
C GLY A 69 -15.26 23.80 -0.93
N PRO A 70 -13.96 24.15 -0.80
CA PRO A 70 -12.86 23.19 -0.77
C PRO A 70 -12.98 22.14 0.32
N LEU A 71 -13.50 22.51 1.49
CA LEU A 71 -13.70 21.58 2.60
C LEU A 71 -14.74 20.51 2.29
N ASN A 72 -15.80 20.84 1.54
CA ASN A 72 -16.84 19.89 1.15
C ASN A 72 -16.26 18.79 0.27
N TYR A 73 -15.35 19.16 -0.64
CA TYR A 73 -14.64 18.20 -1.48
C TYR A 73 -13.74 17.27 -0.66
N LEU A 74 -12.93 17.84 0.25
CA LEU A 74 -12.04 17.04 1.11
C LEU A 74 -12.81 16.06 2.00
N LEU A 75 -13.93 16.50 2.58
CA LEU A 75 -14.77 15.62 3.39
C LEU A 75 -15.42 14.51 2.54
N ALA A 76 -15.87 14.83 1.34
CA ALA A 76 -16.43 13.84 0.42
C ALA A 76 -15.38 12.78 0.03
N ASP A 77 -14.17 13.21 -0.36
CA ASP A 77 -13.07 12.30 -0.68
C ASP A 77 -12.69 11.43 0.54
N PHE A 78 -12.57 12.04 1.73
CA PHE A 78 -12.24 11.30 2.94
C PHE A 78 -13.29 10.23 3.29
N LEU A 79 -14.58 10.59 3.25
CA LEU A 79 -15.68 9.69 3.58
C LEU A 79 -15.82 8.51 2.60
N VAL A 80 -15.40 8.68 1.35
CA VAL A 80 -15.41 7.59 0.36
C VAL A 80 -14.12 6.78 0.41
N SER A 81 -12.98 7.44 0.43
CA SER A 81 -11.67 6.80 0.31
C SER A 81 -11.30 5.99 1.55
N VAL A 82 -11.52 6.52 2.76
CA VAL A 82 -11.08 5.85 4.00
C VAL A 82 -11.74 4.48 4.19
N PRO A 83 -13.08 4.32 4.12
CA PRO A 83 -13.70 3.00 4.23
C PRO A 83 -13.24 2.03 3.14
N LEU A 84 -13.00 2.54 1.93
CA LEU A 84 -12.49 1.72 0.83
C LEU A 84 -11.08 1.19 1.10
N TRP A 85 -10.20 1.95 1.76
CA TRP A 85 -8.87 1.45 2.13
C TRP A 85 -8.95 0.20 3.00
N PHE A 86 -9.86 0.16 3.98
CA PHE A 86 -10.07 -1.01 4.84
C PHE A 86 -10.48 -2.24 4.03
N VAL A 87 -11.48 -2.09 3.16
CA VAL A 87 -11.97 -3.19 2.31
C VAL A 87 -10.89 -3.67 1.34
N VAL A 88 -10.20 -2.72 0.68
CA VAL A 88 -9.16 -3.02 -0.30
C VAL A 88 -8.01 -3.80 0.34
N VAL A 89 -7.54 -3.34 1.50
CA VAL A 89 -6.42 -3.98 2.18
C VAL A 89 -6.80 -5.36 2.68
N LEU A 90 -7.98 -5.51 3.30
CA LEU A 90 -8.43 -6.82 3.79
C LEU A 90 -8.42 -7.85 2.65
N LEU A 91 -9.03 -7.52 1.52
CA LEU A 91 -9.07 -8.40 0.35
C LEU A 91 -7.69 -8.67 -0.25
N SER A 92 -6.76 -7.71 -0.13
CA SER A 92 -5.41 -7.85 -0.69
C SER A 92 -4.52 -8.74 0.17
N ILE A 93 -4.61 -8.66 1.51
CA ILE A 93 -3.73 -9.42 2.41
C ILE A 93 -4.21 -10.85 2.69
N LEU A 94 -5.53 -11.11 2.59
CA LEU A 94 -6.11 -12.43 2.88
C LEU A 94 -5.47 -13.59 2.12
N PRO A 95 -5.17 -13.48 0.80
CA PRO A 95 -4.46 -14.54 0.08
C PRO A 95 -3.08 -14.85 0.67
N GLY A 96 -2.33 -13.82 1.08
CA GLY A 96 -1.00 -14.03 1.69
C GLY A 96 -1.10 -14.73 3.04
N PHE A 97 -2.11 -14.40 3.86
CA PHE A 97 -2.39 -15.10 5.11
C PHE A 97 -2.73 -16.57 4.89
N ALA A 98 -3.55 -16.87 3.86
CA ALA A 98 -3.95 -18.22 3.53
C ALA A 98 -2.80 -19.07 2.96
N VAL A 99 -1.95 -18.49 2.11
CA VAL A 99 -0.85 -19.22 1.45
C VAL A 99 0.35 -19.43 2.38
N LEU A 100 0.71 -18.42 3.18
CA LEU A 100 1.91 -18.44 4.03
C LEU A 100 1.65 -18.88 5.49
N ASP A 101 0.41 -19.28 5.79
CA ASP A 101 0.00 -19.73 7.12
C ASP A 101 0.40 -18.74 8.22
N MET A 102 -0.02 -17.49 8.02
CA MET A 102 0.27 -16.41 8.95
C MET A 102 -0.58 -16.53 10.22
N ASN A 103 -0.17 -15.85 11.28
CA ASN A 103 -0.93 -15.82 12.53
C ASN A 103 -2.29 -15.11 12.35
N TRP A 104 -3.36 -15.89 12.21
CA TRP A 104 -4.73 -15.40 12.07
C TRP A 104 -5.23 -14.57 13.26
N GLY A 105 -4.75 -14.85 14.48
CA GLY A 105 -5.06 -14.03 15.66
C GLY A 105 -4.46 -12.62 15.58
N GLY A 106 -3.37 -12.46 14.82
CA GLY A 106 -2.72 -11.19 14.54
C GLY A 106 -3.33 -10.40 13.37
N LEU A 107 -4.29 -10.99 12.64
CA LEU A 107 -4.86 -10.39 11.43
C LEU A 107 -5.40 -8.97 11.65
N PRO A 108 -6.18 -8.65 12.72
CA PRO A 108 -6.71 -7.31 12.90
C PRO A 108 -5.62 -6.23 13.03
N TYR A 109 -4.51 -6.56 13.68
CA TYR A 109 -3.38 -5.64 13.87
C TYR A 109 -2.65 -5.38 12.56
N ILE A 110 -2.34 -6.44 11.81
CA ILE A 110 -1.67 -6.33 10.50
C ILE A 110 -2.58 -5.60 9.51
N TRP A 111 -3.88 -5.92 9.50
CA TRP A 111 -4.87 -5.24 8.67
C TRP A 111 -4.89 -3.74 8.94
N LEU A 112 -4.98 -3.32 10.20
CA LEU A 112 -4.98 -1.91 10.57
C LEU A 112 -3.68 -1.21 10.13
N LEU A 113 -2.52 -1.81 10.42
CA LEU A 113 -1.21 -1.24 10.06
C LEU A 113 -1.06 -1.07 8.54
N VAL A 114 -1.43 -2.09 7.76
CA VAL A 114 -1.35 -2.03 6.29
C VAL A 114 -2.39 -1.05 5.75
N THR A 115 -3.58 -0.93 6.34
CA THR A 115 -4.56 0.10 5.96
C THR A 115 -4.03 1.51 6.20
N CYS A 116 -3.42 1.78 7.36
CA CYS A 116 -2.79 3.07 7.62
C CYS A 116 -1.67 3.38 6.61
N TYR A 117 -0.84 2.38 6.29
CA TYR A 117 0.20 2.53 5.27
C TYR A 117 -0.38 2.82 3.88
N VAL A 118 -1.39 2.07 3.44
CA VAL A 118 -2.06 2.30 2.16
C VAL A 118 -2.73 3.67 2.11
N GLY A 119 -3.33 4.12 3.21
CA GLY A 119 -3.89 5.47 3.33
C GLY A 119 -2.82 6.57 3.18
N MET A 120 -1.65 6.38 3.80
CA MET A 120 -0.50 7.27 3.62
C MET A 120 -0.02 7.29 2.16
N CYS A 121 0.10 6.12 1.52
CA CYS A 121 0.46 6.04 0.11
C CYS A 121 -0.59 6.70 -0.80
N HIS A 122 -1.88 6.50 -0.52
CA HIS A 122 -2.99 7.07 -1.29
C HIS A 122 -2.99 8.60 -1.24
N THR A 123 -2.88 9.18 -0.03
CA THR A 123 -2.81 10.63 0.16
C THR A 123 -1.55 11.23 -0.46
N THR A 124 -0.41 10.53 -0.39
CA THR A 124 0.83 10.93 -1.07
C THR A 124 0.65 10.91 -2.60
N ALA A 125 -0.03 9.90 -3.14
CA ALA A 125 -0.35 9.82 -4.57
C ALA A 125 -1.30 10.95 -5.02
N GLN A 126 -2.33 11.28 -4.22
CA GLN A 126 -3.20 12.43 -4.48
C GLN A 126 -2.40 13.74 -4.48
N LEU A 127 -1.47 13.92 -3.53
CA LEU A 127 -0.58 15.08 -3.49
C LEU A 127 0.29 15.16 -4.75
N CYS A 128 0.89 14.06 -5.19
CA CYS A 128 1.64 14.01 -6.45
C CYS A 128 0.76 14.37 -7.66
N GLY A 129 -0.49 13.90 -7.69
CA GLY A 129 -1.46 14.26 -8.74
C GLY A 129 -1.87 15.73 -8.73
N ALA A 130 -1.85 16.38 -7.56
CA ALA A 130 -2.22 17.79 -7.40
C ALA A 130 -1.06 18.75 -7.70
N VAL A 131 0.17 18.40 -7.27
CA VAL A 131 1.34 19.29 -7.33
C VAL A 131 1.97 19.32 -8.72
N PHE A 132 2.10 18.15 -9.36
CA PHE A 132 2.81 18.07 -10.63
C PHE A 132 1.87 18.36 -11.81
N ARG A 133 2.31 19.25 -12.72
CA ARG A 133 1.54 19.58 -13.94
C ARG A 133 1.40 18.40 -14.91
N SER A 134 2.39 17.51 -14.91
CA SER A 134 2.39 16.28 -15.71
C SER A 134 2.14 15.07 -14.80
N PRO A 135 1.09 14.27 -15.03
CA PRO A 135 0.85 13.04 -14.28
C PRO A 135 2.01 12.04 -14.34
N ALA A 136 2.77 12.05 -15.43
CA ALA A 136 3.95 11.20 -15.57
C ALA A 136 5.05 11.59 -14.57
N LEU A 137 5.29 12.90 -14.38
CA LEU A 137 6.28 13.39 -13.42
C LEU A 137 5.85 13.08 -11.98
N GLY A 138 4.56 13.26 -11.66
CA GLY A 138 4.01 12.87 -10.36
C GLY A 138 4.13 11.37 -10.10
N THR A 139 3.94 10.55 -11.13
CA THR A 139 4.13 9.09 -11.05
C THR A 139 5.57 8.72 -10.74
N VAL A 140 6.55 9.34 -11.42
CA VAL A 140 7.98 9.10 -11.14
C VAL A 140 8.33 9.51 -9.71
N ALA A 141 7.88 10.68 -9.25
CA ALA A 141 8.14 11.15 -7.89
C ALA A 141 7.57 10.18 -6.83
N PHE A 142 6.34 9.71 -7.02
CA PHE A 142 5.72 8.72 -6.14
C PHE A 142 6.47 7.39 -6.13
N ILE A 143 6.90 6.90 -7.29
CA ILE A 143 7.69 5.66 -7.41
C ILE A 143 9.01 5.80 -6.65
N CYS A 144 9.74 6.91 -6.85
CA CYS A 144 10.98 7.16 -6.12
C CYS A 144 10.77 7.15 -4.60
N GLN A 145 9.73 7.84 -4.11
CA GLN A 145 9.41 7.83 -2.69
C GLN A 145 9.08 6.42 -2.17
N THR A 146 8.32 5.64 -2.96
CA THR A 146 7.92 4.28 -2.58
C THR A 146 9.13 3.34 -2.52
N ILE A 147 10.09 3.51 -3.44
CA ILE A 147 11.36 2.77 -3.42
C ILE A 147 12.19 3.15 -2.18
N VAL A 148 12.29 4.43 -1.85
CA VAL A 148 12.99 4.88 -0.63
C VAL A 148 12.34 4.25 0.61
N ASN A 149 11.01 4.29 0.72
CA ASN A 149 10.30 3.64 1.83
C ASN A 149 10.60 2.14 1.90
N MET A 150 10.68 1.46 0.75
CA MET A 150 11.02 0.03 0.68
C MET A 150 12.45 -0.25 1.17
N VAL A 151 13.42 0.57 0.76
CA VAL A 151 14.83 0.41 1.16
C VAL A 151 15.02 0.67 2.65
N PHE A 152 14.33 1.67 3.21
CA PHE A 152 14.44 2.09 4.61
C PHE A 152 13.37 1.47 5.53
N ASN A 153 12.72 0.38 5.12
CA ASN A 153 11.69 -0.29 5.94
C ASN A 153 12.25 -1.13 7.11
N GLY A 154 13.58 -1.17 7.28
CA GLY A 154 14.26 -1.92 8.33
C GLY A 154 14.54 -3.38 7.98
N ALA A 155 14.03 -3.92 6.87
CA ALA A 155 14.35 -5.28 6.40
C ALA A 155 15.55 -5.30 5.44
N MET A 156 15.63 -4.37 4.47
CA MET A 156 16.68 -4.39 3.43
C MET A 156 18.06 -3.96 3.94
N LEU A 157 18.11 -2.98 4.85
CA LEU A 157 19.36 -2.39 5.37
C LEU A 157 19.71 -2.89 6.77
N ALA A 158 19.01 -3.90 7.29
CA ALA A 158 19.35 -4.51 8.57
C ALA A 158 20.74 -5.17 8.48
N ARG A 159 21.65 -4.81 9.40
CA ARG A 159 22.87 -5.58 9.63
C ARG A 159 22.50 -6.82 10.44
N VAL A 160 22.48 -7.98 9.78
CA VAL A 160 22.22 -9.25 10.44
C VAL A 160 23.57 -9.92 10.75
N GLU A 161 24.00 -9.89 12.02
CA GLU A 161 25.19 -10.62 12.47
C GLU A 161 24.86 -12.08 12.86
N SER A 162 23.66 -12.32 13.41
CA SER A 162 23.00 -13.63 13.48
C SER A 162 21.53 -13.46 13.87
N LEU A 163 20.61 -14.12 13.14
CA LEU A 163 19.18 -14.16 13.47
C LEU A 163 18.90 -15.42 14.30
N HIS A 164 18.84 -15.27 15.62
CA HIS A 164 18.39 -16.33 16.52
C HIS A 164 16.89 -16.21 16.72
N TRP A 165 16.13 -17.06 16.03
CA TRP A 165 14.70 -17.21 16.25
C TRP A 165 14.48 -18.24 17.37
N SER A 166 14.12 -17.78 18.57
CA SER A 166 13.71 -18.67 19.65
C SER A 166 12.34 -19.24 19.33
N ILE A 167 12.31 -20.52 18.93
CA ILE A 167 11.09 -21.31 18.74
C ILE A 167 10.41 -21.52 20.10
#